data_AF-A0A7C7XMC6-F1
#
_entry.id   AF-A0A7C7XMC6-F1
#
_cell.length_a   1.000
_cell.length_b   1.000
_cell.length_c   1.000
_cell.angle_alpha   90.00
_cell.angle_beta   90.00
_cell.angle_gamma   90.00
#
_symmetry.space_group_name_H-M   'P 1'
#
loop_
_entity.id
_entity.type
_entity.pdbx_description
1 polymer ?
#
loop_
_entity_poly.entity_id
_entity_poly.type
_entity_poly.pdbx_seq_one_letter_code
_entity_poly.pdbx_strand_id
1 'polypeptide(L)' 'MRSKSHFLYGPRQTGESSMIRHELPDSVVYNLLDSQVFLALSQRLSRLREELVGIEQTVLIDKIEAPATP' A
#
# COMPACT_ATOMS: atom_id res chain seq x y z
N MET A 1 -14.18 -2.83 -17.11
CA MET A 1 -14.31 -2.02 -15.86
C MET A 1 -13.08 -1.12 -15.78
N ARG A 2 -13.25 0.18 -15.47
CA ARG A 2 -12.11 1.09 -15.27
C ARG A 2 -11.40 0.69 -13.97
N SER A 3 -10.11 0.37 -14.02
CA SER A 3 -9.28 0.29 -12.82
C SER A 3 -9.31 1.65 -12.12
N LYS A 4 -9.97 1.71 -10.96
CA LYS A 4 -10.04 2.94 -10.16
C LYS A 4 -8.98 2.88 -9.07
N SER A 5 -7.88 3.58 -9.29
CA SER A 5 -6.90 3.87 -8.23
C SER A 5 -7.39 5.07 -7.43
N HIS A 6 -7.40 4.95 -6.10
CA HIS A 6 -7.71 6.04 -5.19
C HIS A 6 -6.49 6.33 -4.34
N PHE A 7 -6.22 7.61 -4.12
CA PHE A 7 -5.21 8.04 -3.16
C PHE A 7 -5.95 8.53 -1.91
N LEU A 8 -5.59 7.97 -0.77
CA LEU A 8 -6.04 8.45 0.53
C LEU A 8 -4.94 9.33 1.12
N TYR A 9 -5.30 10.55 1.48
CA TYR A 9 -4.40 11.49 2.13
C TYR A 9 -5.14 12.05 3.35
N GLY A 10 -4.50 11.96 4.52
CA GLY A 10 -4.98 12.65 5.69
C GLY A 10 -3.92 12.87 6.74
N PRO A 11 -4.28 13.55 7.84
CA PRO A 11 -3.38 13.83 8.95
C PRO A 11 -2.82 12.52 9.54
N ARG A 12 -1.61 12.57 10.08
CA ARG A 12 -1.00 11.38 10.72
C ARG A 12 -1.88 10.89 11.88
N GLN A 13 -1.85 9.57 12.11
CA GLN A 13 -2.50 8.91 13.26
C GLN A 13 -4.04 8.96 13.29
N THR A 14 -4.70 9.28 12.17
CA THR A 14 -6.18 9.24 12.06
C THR A 14 -6.75 7.83 11.85
N GLY A 15 -5.90 6.80 11.84
CA GLY A 15 -6.34 5.42 11.74
C GLY A 15 -6.75 4.98 10.33
N GLU A 16 -6.40 5.73 9.28
CA GLU A 16 -6.71 5.42 7.89
C GLU A 16 -6.32 3.99 7.49
N SER A 17 -5.08 3.57 7.76
CA SER A 17 -4.64 2.19 7.49
C SER A 17 -5.38 1.13 8.33
N SER A 18 -5.97 1.52 9.47
CA SER A 18 -6.79 0.64 10.31
C SER A 18 -8.21 0.52 9.75
N MET A 19 -8.80 1.64 9.30
CA MET A 19 -10.11 1.67 8.65
C MET A 19 -10.08 0.87 7.35
N ILE A 20 -9.05 1.05 6.51
CA ILE A 20 -8.94 0.31 5.25
C ILE A 20 -8.81 -1.20 5.51
N ARG A 21 -8.05 -1.64 6.51
CA ARG A 21 -7.98 -3.06 6.86
C ARG A 21 -9.30 -3.64 7.34
N HIS A 22 -10.14 -2.83 7.99
CA HIS A 22 -11.47 -3.25 8.44
C HIS A 22 -12.45 -3.38 7.28
N GLU A 23 -12.47 -2.39 6.38
CA GLU A 23 -13.38 -2.32 5.24
C GLU A 23 -12.94 -3.23 4.07
N LEU A 24 -11.63 -3.47 3.93
CA LEU A 24 -11.03 -4.30 2.88
C LEU A 24 -10.16 -5.41 3.51
N PRO A 25 -10.79 -6.40 4.19
CA PRO A 25 -10.05 -7.46 4.88
C PRO A 25 -9.27 -8.37 3.92
N ASP A 26 -9.77 -8.54 2.69
CA ASP A 26 -9.12 -9.35 1.65
C ASP A 26 -8.13 -8.56 0.79
N SER A 27 -7.60 -7.43 1.30
CA SER A 27 -6.65 -6.61 0.55
C SER A 27 -5.21 -7.10 0.68
N VAL A 28 -4.46 -6.98 -0.43
CA VAL A 28 -3.01 -7.19 -0.42
C VAL A 28 -2.34 -5.90 0.05
N VAL A 29 -1.61 -5.94 1.15
CA VAL A 29 -0.98 -4.76 1.75
C VAL A 29 0.53 -4.75 1.50
N TYR A 30 1.01 -3.75 0.77
CA TYR A 30 2.42 -3.42 0.65
C TYR A 30 2.77 -2.29 1.61
N ASN A 31 3.47 -2.62 2.70
CA ASN A 31 3.95 -1.64 3.65
C ASN A 31 5.32 -1.10 3.22
N LEU A 32 5.38 0.14 2.72
CA LEU A 32 6.63 0.74 2.26
C LEU A 32 7.54 1.25 3.38
N LEU A 33 7.11 1.14 4.65
CA LEU A 33 8.01 1.28 5.80
C LEU A 33 8.87 0.05 6.04
N ASP A 34 8.47 -1.12 5.54
CA ASP A 34 9.31 -2.29 5.57
C ASP A 34 10.43 -2.11 4.53
N SER A 35 11.67 -2.04 5.02
CA SER A 35 12.84 -1.82 4.18
C SER A 35 13.03 -2.91 3.13
N GLN A 36 12.64 -4.17 3.43
CA GLN A 36 12.71 -5.27 2.48
C GLN A 36 11.70 -5.09 1.34
N VAL A 37 10.46 -4.74 1.69
CA VAL A 37 9.39 -4.47 0.70
C VAL A 37 9.77 -3.28 -0.17
N PHE A 38 10.25 -2.20 0.45
CA PHE A 38 10.73 -1.02 -0.26
C PHE A 38 11.88 -1.36 -1.23
N LEU A 39 12.94 -2.03 -0.75
CA LEU A 39 14.08 -2.44 -1.58
C LEU A 39 13.66 -3.36 -2.73
N ALA A 40 12.78 -4.33 -2.48
CA ALA A 40 12.30 -5.25 -3.50
C ALA A 40 11.51 -4.51 -4.62
N LEU A 41 10.63 -3.59 -4.23
CA LEU A 41 9.83 -2.81 -5.18
C LEU A 41 10.65 -1.75 -5.93
N SER A 42 11.59 -1.09 -5.25
CA SER A 42 12.50 -0.11 -5.86
C SER A 42 13.44 -0.74 -6.88
N GLN A 43 13.88 -1.98 -6.66
CA GLN A 43 14.75 -2.69 -7.59
C GLN A 43 14.00 -3.19 -8.84
N ARG A 44 12.74 -3.63 -8.69
CA ARG A 44 11.98 -4.16 -9.83
C ARG A 44 10.47 -3.97 -9.64
N LEU A 45 9.97 -2.81 -10.05
CA LEU A 45 8.54 -2.49 -10.03
C LEU A 45 7.68 -3.47 -10.86
N SER A 46 8.27 -4.12 -11.88
CA SER A 46 7.58 -5.14 -12.67
C SER A 46 7.21 -6.39 -11.87
N ARG A 47 7.89 -6.69 -10.75
CA ARG A 47 7.48 -7.79 -9.86
C ARG A 47 6.10 -7.56 -9.26
N LEU A 48 5.77 -6.32 -8.89
CA LEU A 48 4.44 -5.98 -8.38
C LEU A 48 3.38 -6.28 -9.45
N ARG A 49 3.66 -6.01 -10.73
CA ARG A 49 2.73 -6.40 -11.80
C ARG A 49 2.63 -7.93 -11.92
N GLU A 50 3.75 -8.65 -11.87
CA GLU A 50 3.77 -10.11 -11.99
C GLU A 50 3.02 -10.80 -10.83
N GLU A 51 3.18 -10.31 -9.58
CA GLU A 51 2.48 -10.81 -8.40
C GLU A 51 0.98 -10.51 -8.41
N LEU A 52 0.60 -9.36 -8.96
CA LEU A 52 -0.80 -8.93 -9.01
C LEU A 52 -1.55 -9.47 -10.24
N VAL A 53 -0.88 -10.16 -11.17
CA VAL A 53 -1.56 -10.80 -12.31
C VAL A 53 -2.49 -11.89 -11.79
N GLY A 54 -3.79 -11.70 -12.02
CA GLY A 54 -4.84 -12.61 -11.55
C GLY A 54 -5.35 -12.32 -10.13
N ILE A 55 -4.84 -11.27 -9.48
CA ILE A 55 -5.37 -10.79 -8.21
C ILE A 55 -6.53 -9.82 -8.50
N GLU A 56 -7.75 -10.24 -8.15
CA GLU A 56 -8.96 -9.40 -8.19
C GLU A 56 -9.14 -8.57 -6.91
N GLN A 57 -8.26 -8.77 -5.93
CA GLN A 57 -8.31 -8.11 -4.62
C GLN A 57 -7.81 -6.66 -4.70
N THR A 58 -8.31 -5.81 -3.79
CA THR A 58 -7.81 -4.44 -3.68
C THR A 58 -6.38 -4.46 -3.14
N VAL A 59 -5.50 -3.67 -3.77
CA VAL A 59 -4.11 -3.53 -3.35
C VAL A 59 -3.95 -2.24 -2.57
N LEU A 60 -3.52 -2.34 -1.32
CA LEU A 60 -3.19 -1.21 -0.47
C LEU A 60 -1.68 -1.01 -0.46
N ILE A 61 -1.23 0.19 -0.82
CA ILE A 61 0.18 0.60 -0.68
C ILE A 61 0.24 1.66 0.42
N ASP A 62 0.84 1.30 1.56
CA ASP A 62 0.92 2.18 2.72
C ASP A 62 2.28 2.89 2.76
N LYS A 63 2.26 4.23 2.72
CA LYS A 63 3.41 5.10 3.00
C LYS A 63 3.11 5.94 4.23
N ILE A 64 3.54 5.45 5.39
CA ILE A 64 3.63 6.30 6.58
C ILE A 64 5.06 6.82 6.62
N GLU A 65 5.34 7.97 6.02
CA GLU A 65 6.67 8.59 6.15
C GLU A 65 6.99 8.74 7.66
N ALA A 66 8.19 8.48 8.16
CA ALA A 66 8.46 8.71 9.59
C ALA A 66 8.24 10.20 9.92
N PRO A 67 7.82 10.58 11.14
CA PRO A 67 7.85 12.00 11.52
C PRO A 67 9.25 12.52 11.25
N ALA A 68 9.37 13.63 10.52
CA ALA A 68 10.62 14.35 10.43
C ALA A 68 11.05 14.66 11.86
N THR A 69 12.11 14.01 12.33
CA THR A 69 12.77 14.41 13.58
C THR A 69 13.19 15.87 13.42
N PRO A 70 12.92 16.72 14.41
CA PRO A 70 13.22 18.14 14.34
C PRO A 70 14.71 18.42 14.15
#